data_AF-A0A9P3C6Z4-F1
#
_entry.id   AF-A0A9P3C6Z4-F1
#
_cell.length_a   1.000
_cell.length_b   1.000
_cell.length_c   1.000
_cell.angle_alpha   90.00
_cell.angle_beta   90.00
_cell.angle_gamma   90.00
#
_symmetry.space_group_name_H-M   'P 1'
#
loop_
_entity.id
_entity.type
_entity.pdbx_description
1 polymer ?
#
loop_
_entity_poly.entity_id
_entity_poly.type
_entity_poly.pdbx_seq_one_letter_code
_entity_poly.pdbx_strand_id
1 'polypeptide(L)'
;MQDMDNPGRKTTLLCLPPELHLLIGTYLPFPDIIYFRITCAYLYALLPPLTHSQLLLAETTGYALSKDIYACRYCLRLRPASRFADRMRHRRRSRYGRDAEKRFCVECGLQPRKGTDGEARYGPGAQVRIDGVLYVICITCRKFALGYAGGIECHDCGLERERVRQQKLLLERRGSGVYGEATDEG
;
A
#
# COMPACT_ATOMS: atom_id res chain seq x y z
N MET A 1 63.61 10.16 15.03
CA MET A 1 63.73 10.35 13.58
C MET A 1 62.36 10.06 12.98
N GLN A 2 61.68 11.13 12.60
CA GLN A 2 60.43 11.21 11.82
C GLN A 2 59.13 10.77 12.50
N ASP A 3 58.56 11.72 13.26
CA ASP A 3 57.15 12.05 13.15
C ASP A 3 56.76 12.17 11.67
N MET A 4 55.83 11.34 11.23
CA MET A 4 55.14 11.48 9.95
C MET A 4 53.67 11.78 10.25
N ASP A 5 53.43 13.00 10.71
CA ASP A 5 52.12 13.63 10.54
C ASP A 5 51.83 13.68 9.04
N ASN A 6 51.01 12.74 8.57
CA ASN A 6 50.64 12.59 7.17
C ASN A 6 49.51 13.59 6.84
N PRO A 7 49.75 14.65 6.06
CA PRO A 7 48.77 15.67 5.82
C PRO A 7 47.72 15.14 4.84
N GLY A 8 46.54 14.77 5.35
CA GLY A 8 45.32 14.74 4.53
C GLY A 8 44.58 13.42 4.38
N ARG A 9 44.79 12.40 5.23
CA ARG A 9 43.78 11.34 5.33
C ARG A 9 42.54 11.88 6.03
N LYS A 10 41.56 12.34 5.24
CA LYS A 10 40.21 12.63 5.74
C LYS A 10 39.63 11.33 6.26
N THR A 11 39.69 11.13 7.57
CA THR A 11 38.95 10.06 8.24
C THR A 11 37.47 10.40 8.12
N THR A 12 36.77 9.64 7.30
CA THR A 12 35.31 9.75 7.20
C THR A 12 34.68 8.70 8.09
N LEU A 13 33.43 8.92 8.50
CA LEU A 13 32.65 7.93 9.22
C LEU A 13 32.70 6.56 8.52
N LEU A 14 32.59 6.53 7.18
CA LEU A 14 32.58 5.30 6.38
C LEU A 14 33.92 4.54 6.38
N CYS A 15 35.01 5.14 6.88
CA CYS A 15 36.29 4.47 7.05
C CYS A 15 36.36 3.62 8.34
N LEU A 16 35.34 3.71 9.21
CA LEU A 16 35.27 2.87 10.40
C LEU A 16 34.96 1.41 10.01
N PRO A 17 35.43 0.42 10.79
CA PRO A 17 35.00 -0.97 10.64
C PRO A 17 33.47 -1.11 10.74
N PRO A 18 32.85 -2.07 10.03
CA PRO A 18 31.40 -2.33 10.10
C PRO A 18 30.87 -2.53 11.52
N GLU A 19 31.65 -3.14 12.40
CA GLU A 19 31.31 -3.37 13.80
C GLU A 19 31.09 -2.05 14.56
N LEU A 20 31.89 -1.03 14.26
CA LEU A 20 31.72 0.30 14.86
C LEU A 20 30.49 1.02 14.30
N HIS A 21 30.15 0.84 13.03
CA HIS A 21 28.90 1.37 12.49
C HIS A 21 27.67 0.74 13.16
N LEU A 22 27.71 -0.57 13.40
CA LEU A 22 26.67 -1.28 14.15
C LEU A 22 26.58 -0.77 15.59
N LEU A 23 27.72 -0.63 16.27
CA LEU A 23 27.78 -0.10 17.63
C LEU A 23 27.21 1.32 17.71
N ILE A 24 27.60 2.22 16.80
CA ILE A 24 27.02 3.57 16.68
C ILE A 24 25.50 3.47 16.53
N GLY A 25 25.01 2.57 15.67
CA GLY A 25 23.59 2.32 15.48
C GLY A 25 22.85 1.96 16.78
N THR A 26 23.50 1.29 17.74
CA THR A 26 22.87 0.96 19.04
C THR A 26 22.71 2.15 19.98
N TYR A 27 23.51 3.20 19.81
CA TYR A 27 23.46 4.43 20.62
C TYR A 27 22.61 5.54 20.01
N LEU A 28 22.20 5.40 18.74
CA LEU A 28 21.37 6.41 18.07
C LEU A 28 19.90 6.22 18.48
N PRO A 29 19.30 7.19 19.20
CA PRO A 29 17.88 7.12 19.51
C PRO A 29 17.03 7.32 18.25
N PHE A 30 15.74 7.12 18.40
CA PHE A 30 14.77 7.51 17.40
C PHE A 30 14.60 9.04 17.37
N PRO A 31 14.63 9.75 16.22
CA PRO A 31 14.68 9.29 14.83
C PRO A 31 16.08 9.15 14.21
N ASP A 32 17.15 9.45 14.93
CA ASP A 32 18.52 9.58 14.40
C ASP A 32 19.01 8.31 13.70
N ILE A 33 18.66 7.14 14.23
CA ILE A 33 18.96 5.85 13.59
C ILE A 33 18.36 5.72 12.18
N ILE A 34 17.20 6.35 11.92
CA ILE A 34 16.61 6.37 10.58
C ILE A 34 17.47 7.23 9.66
N TYR A 35 17.77 8.46 10.06
CA TYR A 35 18.56 9.37 9.25
C TYR A 35 19.91 8.75 8.92
N PHE A 36 20.54 8.15 9.92
CA PHE A 36 21.78 7.39 9.76
C PHE A 36 21.64 6.28 8.72
N ARG A 37 20.61 5.45 8.84
CA ARG A 37 20.35 4.34 7.92
C ARG A 37 20.10 4.79 6.48
N ILE A 38 19.42 5.91 6.26
CA ILE A 38 19.06 6.36 4.90
C ILE A 38 20.12 7.24 4.24
N THR A 39 21.21 7.59 4.94
CA THR A 39 22.28 8.43 4.37
C THR A 39 22.95 7.80 3.15
N CYS A 40 23.19 6.48 3.14
CA CYS A 40 23.80 5.78 2.02
C CYS A 40 23.37 4.30 1.95
N ALA A 41 23.55 3.70 0.77
CA ALA A 41 23.18 2.30 0.53
C ALA A 41 23.94 1.31 1.43
N TYR A 42 25.21 1.60 1.76
CA TYR A 42 26.03 0.78 2.65
C TYR A 42 25.43 0.71 4.06
N LEU A 43 25.16 1.85 4.69
CA LEU A 43 24.56 1.89 6.03
C LEU A 43 23.15 1.30 6.02
N TYR A 44 22.39 1.51 4.95
CA TYR A 44 21.08 0.89 4.78
C TYR A 44 21.15 -0.64 4.78
N ALA A 45 22.17 -1.23 4.14
CA ALA A 45 22.35 -2.68 4.07
C ALA A 45 22.93 -3.25 5.37
N LEU A 46 23.86 -2.53 6.00
CA LEU A 46 24.55 -2.98 7.20
C LEU A 46 23.67 -2.94 8.46
N LEU A 47 22.92 -1.86 8.65
CA LEU A 47 22.16 -1.65 9.88
C LEU A 47 20.95 -2.61 9.94
N PRO A 48 20.54 -3.03 11.15
CA PRO A 48 19.38 -3.91 11.32
C PRO A 48 18.09 -3.21 10.87
N PRO A 49 17.18 -3.91 10.15
CA PRO A 49 15.89 -3.35 9.75
C PRO A 49 15.13 -2.72 10.91
N LEU A 50 14.48 -1.59 10.67
CA LEU A 50 13.72 -0.90 11.70
C LEU A 50 12.56 -1.78 12.19
N THR A 51 12.37 -1.79 13.51
CA THR A 51 11.21 -2.45 14.12
C THR A 51 9.93 -1.67 13.79
N HIS A 52 8.79 -2.35 13.90
CA HIS A 52 7.52 -1.68 13.63
C HIS A 52 7.22 -0.53 14.61
N SER A 53 7.62 -0.66 15.88
CA SER A 53 7.47 0.41 16.87
C SER A 53 8.33 1.63 16.51
N GLN A 54 9.56 1.43 16.04
CA GLN A 54 10.40 2.52 15.54
C GLN A 54 9.77 3.21 14.32
N LEU A 55 9.14 2.46 13.41
CA LEU A 55 8.43 3.06 12.28
C LEU A 55 7.20 3.87 12.70
N LEU A 56 6.46 3.43 13.72
CA LEU A 56 5.33 4.20 14.28
C LEU A 56 5.80 5.49 14.95
N LEU A 57 6.94 5.47 15.65
CA LEU A 57 7.56 6.69 16.15
C LEU A 57 8.02 7.59 14.99
N ALA A 58 8.51 7.03 13.90
CA ALA A 58 8.89 7.82 12.72
C ALA A 58 7.75 8.52 12.03
N GLU A 59 6.58 7.91 12.09
CA GLU A 59 5.36 8.50 11.60
C GLU A 59 5.01 9.82 12.35
N THR A 60 5.50 10.05 13.56
CA THR A 60 5.20 11.31 14.30
C THR A 60 6.17 12.46 14.00
N THR A 61 7.24 12.21 13.24
CA THR A 61 8.22 13.23 12.86
C THR A 61 7.61 14.29 11.94
N GLY A 62 8.09 15.54 12.02
CA GLY A 62 7.63 16.63 11.14
C GLY A 62 7.76 16.31 9.64
N TYR A 63 8.81 15.58 9.25
CA TYR A 63 8.98 15.09 7.90
C TYR A 63 7.82 14.16 7.47
N ALA A 64 7.53 13.13 8.27
CA ALA A 64 6.47 12.17 7.97
C ALA A 64 5.06 12.81 7.99
N LEU A 65 4.85 13.80 8.84
CA LEU A 65 3.61 14.60 8.87
C LEU A 65 3.47 15.43 7.58
N SER A 66 4.51 16.16 7.18
CA SER A 66 4.48 17.03 6.00
C SER A 66 4.29 16.27 4.68
N LYS A 67 4.77 15.03 4.62
CA LYS A 67 4.70 14.16 3.42
C LYS A 67 3.56 13.15 3.48
N ASP A 68 2.73 13.20 4.52
CA ASP A 68 1.66 12.25 4.82
C ASP A 68 2.10 10.78 4.66
N ILE A 69 3.10 10.39 5.45
CA ILE A 69 3.71 9.07 5.43
C ILE A 69 3.22 8.26 6.63
N TYR A 70 3.02 6.95 6.45
CA TYR A 70 2.56 5.99 7.44
C TYR A 70 3.41 4.72 7.51
N ALA A 71 3.47 4.09 8.67
CA ALA A 71 4.14 2.80 8.87
C ALA A 71 3.27 1.61 8.43
N CYS A 72 3.88 0.65 7.73
CA CYS A 72 3.26 -0.64 7.42
C CYS A 72 3.85 -1.75 8.28
N ARG A 73 2.99 -2.49 8.98
CA ARG A 73 3.37 -3.61 9.87
C ARG A 73 4.07 -4.77 9.16
N TYR A 74 3.71 -5.06 7.91
CA TYR A 74 4.17 -6.27 7.24
C TYR A 74 5.44 -6.07 6.42
N CYS A 75 5.56 -4.98 5.66
CA CYS A 75 6.78 -4.72 4.90
C CYS A 75 7.84 -3.95 5.70
N LEU A 76 7.54 -3.53 6.94
CA LEU A 76 8.43 -2.74 7.81
C LEU A 76 9.03 -1.54 7.07
N ARG A 77 8.16 -0.77 6.39
CA ARG A 77 8.54 0.44 5.65
C ARG A 77 7.56 1.57 5.95
N LEU A 78 8.09 2.78 5.94
CA LEU A 78 7.32 4.01 5.80
C LEU A 78 6.86 4.16 4.35
N ARG A 79 5.56 4.40 4.13
CA ARG A 79 4.97 4.56 2.79
C ARG A 79 4.06 5.79 2.75
N PRO A 80 3.94 6.47 1.59
CA PRO A 80 2.96 7.54 1.42
C PRO A 80 1.54 7.07 1.71
N ALA A 81 0.67 7.98 2.14
CA ALA A 81 -0.72 7.71 2.46
C ALA A 81 -1.49 7.03 1.33
N SER A 82 -1.21 7.39 0.07
CA SER A 82 -1.81 6.79 -1.13
C SER A 82 -1.49 5.30 -1.31
N ARG A 83 -0.53 4.75 -0.54
CA ARG A 83 -0.26 3.30 -0.49
C ARG A 83 -1.08 2.56 0.56
N PHE A 84 -1.98 3.25 1.27
CA PHE A 84 -2.88 2.68 2.27
C PHE A 84 -4.33 2.90 1.87
N ALA A 85 -5.19 1.94 2.20
CA ALA A 85 -6.62 2.15 2.06
C ALA A 85 -7.11 3.22 3.05
N ASP A 86 -8.16 3.95 2.73
CA ASP A 86 -8.71 5.02 3.58
C ASP A 86 -9.06 4.50 4.98
N ARG A 87 -9.62 3.28 5.06
CA ARG A 87 -9.89 2.60 6.33
C ARG A 87 -8.65 2.34 7.19
N MET A 88 -7.47 2.30 6.58
CA MET A 88 -6.18 2.18 7.28
C MET A 88 -5.66 3.53 7.79
N ARG A 89 -6.19 4.66 7.32
CA ARG A 89 -5.71 6.01 7.70
C ARG A 89 -6.66 6.75 8.63
N HIS A 90 -7.90 6.28 8.77
CA HIS A 90 -8.94 6.95 9.54
C HIS A 90 -9.37 6.21 10.81
N ARG A 91 -10.13 6.92 11.65
CA ARG A 91 -10.73 6.40 12.89
C ARG A 91 -9.68 5.75 13.80
N ARG A 92 -9.92 4.52 14.26
CA ARG A 92 -9.04 3.79 15.18
C ARG A 92 -7.65 3.49 14.58
N ARG A 93 -7.52 3.45 13.24
CA ARG A 93 -6.24 3.22 12.55
C ARG A 93 -5.56 4.50 12.10
N SER A 94 -6.09 5.66 12.48
CA SER A 94 -5.41 6.95 12.24
C SER A 94 -4.05 7.02 12.94
N ARG A 95 -3.24 8.03 12.60
CA ARG A 95 -1.87 8.22 13.10
C ARG A 95 -1.77 8.07 14.62
N TYR A 96 -2.69 8.73 15.34
CA TYR A 96 -2.80 8.70 16.80
C TYR A 96 -3.88 7.73 17.32
N GLY A 97 -4.40 6.87 16.43
CA GLY A 97 -5.43 5.91 16.76
C GLY A 97 -4.88 4.69 17.49
N ARG A 98 -5.67 4.14 18.41
CA ARG A 98 -5.36 2.93 19.19
C ARG A 98 -5.04 1.66 18.38
N ASP A 99 -5.46 1.60 17.12
CA ASP A 99 -5.19 0.50 16.18
C ASP A 99 -4.19 0.92 15.08
N ALA A 100 -3.43 2.01 15.28
CA ALA A 100 -2.36 2.46 14.37
C ALA A 100 -1.38 1.32 14.03
N GLU A 101 -1.05 0.50 15.02
CA GLU A 101 -0.15 -0.63 14.86
C GLU A 101 -0.69 -1.76 13.96
N LYS A 102 -1.99 -1.74 13.64
CA LYS A 102 -2.64 -2.75 12.79
C LYS A 102 -2.69 -2.31 11.32
N ARG A 103 -2.06 -1.19 10.97
CA ARG A 103 -1.97 -0.69 9.59
C ARG A 103 -1.12 -1.59 8.71
N PHE A 104 -1.57 -1.73 7.47
CA PHE A 104 -0.80 -2.34 6.39
C PHE A 104 -1.08 -1.64 5.07
N CYS A 105 -0.06 -1.56 4.21
CA CYS A 105 -0.20 -1.00 2.88
C CYS A 105 -1.00 -1.93 1.96
N VAL A 106 -1.53 -1.38 0.87
CA VAL A 106 -2.33 -2.11 -0.12
C VAL A 106 -1.54 -3.28 -0.71
N GLU A 107 -0.27 -3.08 -1.06
CA GLU A 107 0.63 -4.14 -1.56
C GLU A 107 0.67 -5.35 -0.61
N CYS A 108 0.88 -5.12 0.70
CA CYS A 108 0.89 -6.20 1.68
C CYS A 108 -0.50 -6.81 1.91
N GLY A 109 -1.56 -6.04 1.66
CA GLY A 109 -2.94 -6.53 1.72
C GLY A 109 -3.29 -7.49 0.59
N LEU A 110 -2.73 -7.26 -0.60
CA LEU A 110 -2.92 -8.08 -1.81
C LEU A 110 -2.07 -9.35 -1.81
N GLN A 111 -0.95 -9.36 -1.09
CA GLN A 111 -0.07 -10.52 -1.01
C GLN A 111 -0.60 -11.58 -0.04
N PRO A 112 -0.38 -12.88 -0.36
CA PRO A 112 -0.55 -13.97 0.59
C PRO A 112 0.24 -13.73 1.89
N ARG A 113 -0.15 -14.44 2.94
CA ARG A 113 0.57 -14.36 4.21
C ARG A 113 1.94 -15.05 4.05
N LYS A 114 3.02 -14.30 4.28
CA LYS A 114 4.40 -14.84 4.18
C LYS A 114 4.52 -16.07 5.09
N GLY A 115 5.03 -17.17 4.52
CA GLY A 115 5.29 -18.41 5.25
C GLY A 115 4.07 -19.29 5.50
N THR A 116 2.94 -19.03 4.84
CA THR A 116 1.75 -19.89 4.89
C THR A 116 1.09 -19.95 3.52
N ASP A 117 0.36 -21.03 3.21
CA ASP A 117 -0.58 -21.12 2.07
C ASP A 117 -1.86 -20.26 2.28
N GLY A 118 -1.74 -19.22 3.11
CA GLY A 118 -2.86 -18.45 3.63
C GLY A 118 -3.32 -17.35 2.67
N GLU A 119 -4.62 -17.12 2.66
CA GLU A 119 -5.27 -16.09 1.86
C GLU A 119 -4.71 -14.67 2.12
N ALA A 120 -4.74 -13.85 1.06
CA ALA A 120 -4.46 -12.42 1.14
C ALA A 120 -5.43 -11.72 2.12
N ARG A 121 -5.05 -10.55 2.63
CA ARG A 121 -5.90 -9.80 3.59
C ARG A 121 -7.08 -9.16 2.88
N TYR A 122 -6.90 -8.81 1.61
CA TYR A 122 -7.98 -8.49 0.71
C TYR A 122 -8.25 -9.71 -0.16
N GLY A 123 -9.43 -10.31 0.02
CA GLY A 123 -9.89 -11.42 -0.80
C GLY A 123 -10.72 -10.95 -2.01
N PRO A 124 -11.12 -11.88 -2.89
CA PRO A 124 -12.03 -11.58 -3.99
C PRO A 124 -13.33 -10.91 -3.54
N GLY A 125 -13.77 -9.90 -4.29
CA GLY A 125 -14.89 -9.03 -3.94
C GLY A 125 -14.56 -7.95 -2.90
N ALA A 126 -13.36 -7.94 -2.32
CA ALA A 126 -12.98 -6.90 -1.36
C ALA A 126 -12.97 -5.52 -2.03
N GLN A 127 -13.66 -4.57 -1.40
CA GLN A 127 -13.68 -3.17 -1.78
C GLN A 127 -12.62 -2.40 -1.00
N VAL A 128 -11.73 -1.73 -1.72
CA VAL A 128 -10.60 -0.97 -1.17
C VAL A 128 -10.69 0.45 -1.69
N ARG A 129 -10.97 1.43 -0.81
CA ARG A 129 -10.92 2.84 -1.18
C ARG A 129 -9.53 3.40 -0.91
N ILE A 130 -8.96 4.09 -1.89
CA ILE A 130 -7.67 4.75 -1.81
C ILE A 130 -7.88 6.18 -2.30
N ASP A 131 -7.70 7.15 -1.40
CA ASP A 131 -7.94 8.58 -1.67
C ASP A 131 -9.34 8.81 -2.25
N GLY A 132 -10.35 8.13 -1.69
CA GLY A 132 -11.74 8.20 -2.13
C GLY A 132 -12.08 7.36 -3.38
N VAL A 133 -11.08 6.92 -4.15
CA VAL A 133 -11.29 6.11 -5.35
C VAL A 133 -11.53 4.65 -4.97
N LEU A 134 -12.61 4.06 -5.50
CA LEU A 134 -12.94 2.66 -5.26
C LEU A 134 -12.14 1.73 -6.17
N TYR A 135 -11.35 0.86 -5.57
CA TYR A 135 -10.78 -0.32 -6.19
C TYR A 135 -11.44 -1.58 -5.64
N VAL A 136 -11.40 -2.65 -6.42
CA VAL A 136 -11.87 -3.96 -6.00
C VAL A 136 -10.90 -5.04 -6.43
N ILE A 137 -10.90 -6.14 -5.70
CA ILE A 137 -10.39 -7.41 -6.22
C ILE A 137 -11.55 -8.06 -6.94
N CYS A 138 -11.59 -7.97 -8.26
CA CYS A 138 -12.75 -8.38 -9.05
C CYS A 138 -13.09 -9.85 -8.79
N ILE A 139 -14.37 -10.15 -8.50
CA ILE A 139 -14.80 -11.55 -8.32
C ILE A 139 -14.68 -12.39 -9.60
N THR A 140 -14.79 -11.75 -10.76
CA THR A 140 -14.76 -12.38 -12.09
C THR A 140 -13.33 -12.64 -12.56
N CYS A 141 -12.52 -11.60 -12.72
CA CYS A 141 -11.17 -11.72 -13.28
C CYS A 141 -10.04 -11.79 -12.24
N ARG A 142 -10.36 -11.67 -10.93
CA ARG A 142 -9.43 -11.71 -9.79
C ARG A 142 -8.36 -10.61 -9.77
N LYS A 143 -8.38 -9.66 -10.70
CA LYS A 143 -7.46 -8.53 -10.74
C LYS A 143 -7.87 -7.44 -9.74
N PHE A 144 -6.87 -6.78 -9.16
CA PHE A 144 -7.07 -5.54 -8.42
C PHE A 144 -7.18 -4.38 -9.41
N ALA A 145 -8.35 -3.76 -9.53
CA ALA A 145 -8.63 -2.72 -10.52
C ALA A 145 -9.71 -1.77 -10.01
N LEU A 146 -9.98 -0.68 -10.76
CA LEU A 146 -11.06 0.27 -10.45
C LEU A 146 -12.40 -0.46 -10.34
N GLY A 147 -13.21 -0.12 -9.34
CA GLY A 147 -14.52 -0.75 -9.13
C GLY A 147 -15.61 -0.19 -10.05
N TYR A 148 -16.50 -1.06 -10.52
CA TYR A 148 -17.67 -0.68 -11.31
C TYR A 148 -18.87 -0.36 -10.41
N ALA A 149 -19.45 0.84 -10.55
CA ALA A 149 -20.73 1.23 -9.93
C ALA A 149 -20.87 0.92 -8.43
N GLY A 150 -19.78 0.94 -7.65
CA GLY A 150 -19.82 0.62 -6.22
C GLY A 150 -19.93 -0.87 -5.87
N GLY A 151 -19.86 -1.76 -6.87
CA GLY A 151 -20.02 -3.20 -6.73
C GLY A 151 -18.74 -3.96 -6.33
N ILE A 152 -18.74 -5.26 -6.62
CA ILE A 152 -17.64 -6.21 -6.34
C ILE A 152 -16.86 -6.64 -7.60
N GLU A 153 -17.15 -5.98 -8.73
CA GLU A 153 -16.50 -6.22 -10.02
C GLU A 153 -15.65 -5.02 -10.42
N CYS A 154 -14.58 -5.28 -11.17
CA CYS A 154 -13.82 -4.19 -11.76
C CYS A 154 -14.61 -3.53 -12.89
N HIS A 155 -14.20 -2.32 -13.25
CA HIS A 155 -14.78 -1.51 -14.31
C HIS A 155 -15.01 -2.29 -15.61
N ASP A 156 -13.98 -3.00 -16.09
CA ASP A 156 -14.05 -3.73 -17.36
C ASP A 156 -15.04 -4.90 -17.31
N CYS A 157 -14.98 -5.74 -16.27
CA CYS A 157 -15.91 -6.86 -16.11
C CYS A 157 -17.35 -6.37 -15.91
N GLY A 158 -17.53 -5.26 -15.18
CA GLY A 158 -18.84 -4.67 -14.95
C GLY A 158 -19.48 -4.10 -16.22
N LEU A 159 -18.67 -3.43 -17.06
CA LEU A 159 -19.11 -2.95 -18.38
C LEU A 159 -19.49 -4.09 -19.31
N GLU A 160 -18.68 -5.15 -19.36
CA GLU A 160 -18.97 -6.30 -20.21
C GLU A 160 -20.27 -6.99 -19.78
N ARG A 161 -20.46 -7.18 -18.47
CA ARG A 161 -21.71 -7.74 -17.94
C ARG A 161 -22.92 -6.87 -18.27
N GLU A 162 -22.81 -5.55 -18.16
CA GLU A 162 -23.90 -4.63 -18.52
C GLU A 162 -24.20 -4.65 -20.02
N ARG A 163 -23.17 -4.75 -20.87
CA ARG A 163 -23.31 -4.91 -22.32
C ARG A 163 -24.09 -6.19 -22.66
N VAL A 164 -23.69 -7.33 -22.09
CA VAL A 164 -24.36 -8.62 -22.29
C VAL A 164 -25.81 -8.54 -21.81
N ARG A 165 -26.06 -7.91 -20.65
CA ARG A 165 -27.41 -7.71 -20.11
C ARG A 165 -28.28 -6.89 -21.07
N GLN A 166 -27.78 -5.78 -21.60
CA GLN A 166 -28.51 -4.93 -22.54
C GLN A 166 -28.82 -5.67 -23.85
N GLN A 167 -27.86 -6.42 -24.39
CA GLN A 167 -28.09 -7.22 -25.60
C GLN A 167 -29.18 -8.28 -25.38
N LYS A 168 -29.17 -8.95 -24.22
CA LYS A 168 -30.20 -9.92 -23.86
C LYS A 168 -31.59 -9.27 -23.77
N LEU A 169 -31.70 -8.11 -23.12
CA LEU A 169 -32.95 -7.35 -23.03
C LEU A 169 -33.48 -6.91 -24.41
N LEU A 170 -32.60 -6.53 -25.33
CA LEU A 170 -32.97 -6.17 -26.70
C LEU A 170 -33.49 -7.38 -27.49
N LEU A 171 -32.86 -8.55 -27.33
CA LEU A 171 -33.32 -9.81 -27.95
C LEU A 171 -34.66 -10.26 -27.37
N GLU A 172 -34.84 -10.19 -26.05
CA GLU A 172 -36.11 -10.51 -25.39
C GLU A 172 -37.24 -9.58 -25.86
N ARG A 173 -36.99 -8.27 -26.01
CA ARG A 173 -37.97 -7.32 -26.57
C ARG A 173 -38.34 -7.62 -28.02
N ARG A 174 -37.39 -8.04 -28.85
CA ARG A 174 -37.68 -8.47 -30.24
C ARG A 174 -38.47 -9.77 -30.30
N GLY A 175 -38.21 -10.69 -29.37
CA GLY A 175 -38.93 -11.97 -29.28
C GLY A 175 -40.33 -11.87 -28.67
N SER A 176 -40.63 -10.81 -27.91
CA SER A 176 -41.94 -10.58 -27.27
C SER A 176 -42.95 -9.82 -28.13
N GLY A 177 -42.68 -9.69 -29.45
CA GLY A 177 -43.59 -9.26 -30.52
C GLY A 177 -44.99 -8.78 -30.08
N VAL A 178 -45.09 -7.52 -29.64
CA VAL A 178 -46.37 -6.81 -29.67
C VAL A 178 -46.55 -6.34 -31.11
N TYR A 179 -47.05 -7.22 -31.97
CA TYR A 179 -47.74 -6.78 -33.18
C TYR A 179 -49.04 -6.13 -32.70
N GLY A 180 -49.11 -4.79 -32.76
CA GLY A 180 -50.39 -4.12 -32.71
C GLY A 180 -51.19 -4.55 -33.93
N GLU A 181 -52.21 -5.37 -33.73
CA GLU A 181 -53.23 -5.62 -34.75
C GLU A 181 -53.88 -4.27 -35.09
N ALA A 182 -53.52 -3.73 -36.25
CA ALA A 182 -54.32 -2.73 -36.92
C ALA A 182 -55.48 -3.47 -37.58
N THR A 183 -56.60 -3.62 -36.87
CA THR A 183 -57.88 -3.92 -37.52
C THR A 183 -58.49 -2.60 -37.97
N ASP A 184 -58.36 -2.40 -39.28
CA ASP A 184 -59.08 -1.44 -40.10
C ASP A 184 -60.58 -1.84 -40.10
N GLU A 185 -61.46 -1.02 -39.51
CA GLU A 185 -62.91 -1.18 -39.63
C GLU A 185 -63.42 -0.09 -40.59
N GLY A 186 -63.95 -0.56 -41.73
CA GLY A 186 -64.64 0.24 -42.74
C GLY A 186 -66.12 0.47 -42.44
#